data_AF-A0A6B3FDW9-F1
#
_entry.id   AF-A0A6B3FDW9-F1
#
_cell.length_a   1.000
_cell.length_b   1.000
_cell.length_c   1.000
_cell.angle_alpha   90.00
_cell.angle_beta   90.00
_cell.angle_gamma   90.00
#
_symmetry.space_group_name_H-M   'P 1'
#
loop_
_entity.id
_entity.type
_entity.pdbx_description
1 polymer ?
#
loop_
_entity_poly.entity_id
_entity_poly.type
_entity_poly.pdbx_seq_one_letter_code
_entity_poly.pdbx_strand_id
1 'polypeptide(L)' 'MRVLVVTAVPVERDAVTRAFGGPEERVALPGAELHRCGAFDVLAGGAGPAAAAAATAF' A
#
# COMPACT_ATOMS: atom_id res chain seq x y z
N MET A 1 15.53 4.93 -3.73
CA MET A 1 14.32 5.74 -3.51
C MET A 1 13.12 4.83 -3.71
N ARG A 2 12.10 4.89 -2.84
CA ARG A 2 10.86 4.11 -2.96
C ARG A 2 9.66 5.06 -3.01
N VAL A 3 8.59 4.66 -3.71
CA VAL A 3 7.33 5.41 -3.80
C VAL A 3 6.27 4.67 -3.01
N LEU A 4 5.59 5.38 -2.09
CA LEU A 4 4.42 4.85 -1.39
C LEU A 4 3.15 5.14 -2.19
N VAL A 5 2.38 4.10 -2.46
CA VAL A 5 1.03 4.19 -3.04
C VAL A 5 0.02 3.81 -1.98
N VAL A 6 -0.80 4.77 -1.54
CA VAL A 6 -1.87 4.53 -0.56
C VAL A 6 -3.21 4.44 -1.29
N THR A 7 -3.89 3.31 -1.15
CA THR A 7 -5.26 3.09 -1.64
C THR A 7 -6.26 3.16 -0.50
N ALA A 8 -7.54 3.32 -0.81
CA ALA A 8 -8.58 3.40 0.21
C ALA A 8 -8.94 2.02 0.77
N VAL A 9 -8.98 0.99 -0.08
CA VAL A 9 -9.39 -0.38 0.31
C VAL A 9 -8.41 -1.46 -0.16
N PRO A 10 -8.39 -2.64 0.49
CA PRO A 10 -7.47 -3.73 0.13
C PRO A 10 -7.58 -4.18 -1.34
N VAL A 11 -8.79 -4.21 -1.90
CA VAL A 11 -8.96 -4.63 -3.31
C VAL A 11 -8.31 -3.66 -4.31
N GLU A 12 -8.25 -2.37 -3.98
CA GLU A 12 -7.52 -1.38 -4.79
C GLU A 12 -6.02 -1.59 -4.68
N ARG A 13 -5.48 -1.82 -3.46
CA ARG A 13 -4.06 -2.15 -3.25
C ARG A 13 -3.70 -3.38 -4.08
N ASP A 14 -4.49 -4.44 -3.99
CA ASP A 14 -4.23 -5.68 -4.73
C ASP A 14 -4.26 -5.47 -6.25
N ALA A 15 -5.17 -4.62 -6.75
CA ALA A 15 -5.20 -4.26 -8.17
C ALA A 15 -3.95 -3.50 -8.61
N VAL A 16 -3.49 -2.54 -7.80
CA VAL A 16 -2.26 -1.78 -8.02
C VAL A 16 -1.02 -2.70 -7.96
N THR A 17 -0.94 -3.58 -6.95
CA THR A 17 0.12 -4.59 -6.81
C THR A 17 0.23 -5.45 -8.08
N ARG A 18 -0.91 -5.99 -8.58
CA ARG A 18 -0.93 -6.77 -9.83
C ARG A 18 -0.50 -5.95 -11.05
N ALA A 19 -0.83 -4.66 -11.09
CA ALA A 19 -0.49 -3.79 -12.21
C ALA A 19 1.02 -3.51 -12.31
N PHE A 20 1.74 -3.46 -11.16
CA PHE A 20 3.21 -3.32 -11.17
C PHE A 20 3.92 -4.57 -11.70
N GLY A 21 3.32 -5.75 -11.49
CA GLY A 21 3.89 -7.02 -11.90
C GLY A 21 5.19 -7.37 -11.16
N GLY A 22 5.71 -8.57 -11.44
CA GLY A 22 6.92 -9.08 -10.80
C GLY A 22 6.70 -9.63 -9.38
N PRO A 23 7.78 -9.97 -8.68
CA PRO A 23 7.70 -10.56 -7.34
C PRO A 23 7.18 -9.52 -6.33
N GLU A 24 6.20 -9.94 -5.53
CA GLU A 24 5.70 -9.19 -4.37
C GLU A 24 6.24 -9.77 -3.06
N GLU A 25 6.59 -8.90 -2.13
CA GLU A 25 6.81 -9.25 -0.72
C GLU A 25 5.68 -8.63 0.11
N ARG A 26 5.04 -9.43 0.97
CA ARG A 26 4.02 -8.93 1.90
C ARG A 26 4.67 -8.67 3.25
N VAL A 27 4.61 -7.42 3.69
CA VAL A 27 5.16 -6.97 4.97
C VAL A 27 4.01 -6.65 5.91
N ALA A 28 3.93 -7.37 7.01
CA ALA A 28 2.97 -7.08 8.08
C ALA A 28 3.38 -5.81 8.82
N LEU A 29 2.43 -4.89 9.00
CA LEU A 29 2.58 -3.67 9.78
C LEU A 29 1.54 -3.65 10.91
N PRO A 30 1.74 -2.88 11.98
CA PRO A 30 0.70 -2.68 12.98
C PRO A 30 -0.58 -2.12 12.34
N GLY A 31 -1.63 -2.94 12.25
CA GLY A 31 -2.93 -2.54 11.71
C GLY A 31 -3.03 -2.50 10.18
N ALA A 32 -1.99 -2.90 9.43
CA ALA A 32 -2.01 -2.89 7.96
C ALA A 32 -1.11 -3.97 7.35
N GLU A 33 -1.25 -4.18 6.04
CA GLU A 33 -0.35 -5.03 5.25
C GLU A 33 0.15 -4.23 4.03
N LEU A 34 1.48 -4.16 3.91
CA LEU A 34 2.19 -3.49 2.83
C LEU A 34 2.60 -4.50 1.77
N HIS A 35 2.33 -4.22 0.50
CA HIS A 35 2.83 -4.99 -0.63
C HIS A 35 4.02 -4.26 -1.23
N ARG A 36 5.20 -4.89 -1.18
CA ARG A 36 6.42 -4.35 -1.76
C ARG A 36 6.67 -4.96 -3.12
N CYS A 37 6.70 -4.10 -4.15
CA CYS A 37 6.89 -4.46 -5.55
C CYS A 37 7.98 -3.59 -6.18
N GLY A 38 9.22 -4.11 -6.22
CA GLY A 38 10.36 -3.38 -6.78
C GLY A 38 10.62 -2.04 -6.07
N ALA A 39 10.35 -0.93 -6.77
CA ALA A 39 10.51 0.44 -6.26
C ALA A 39 9.26 1.01 -5.56
N PHE A 40 8.15 0.26 -5.53
CA PHE A 40 6.88 0.68 -4.98
C PHE A 40 6.55 -0.09 -3.70
N ASP A 41 5.99 0.62 -2.73
CA ASP A 41 5.33 0.04 -1.57
C ASP A 41 3.84 0.43 -1.66
N VAL A 42 2.92 -0.54 -1.58
CA VAL A 42 1.47 -0.34 -1.79
C VAL A 42 0.71 -0.75 -0.53
N LEU A 43 -0.13 0.15 0.00
CA LEU A 43 -0.84 -0.03 1.27
C LEU A 43 -2.30 0.39 1.12
N ALA A 44 -3.21 -0.37 1.73
CA ALA A 44 -4.57 0.11 1.97
C ALA A 44 -4.61 0.94 3.26
N GLY A 45 -4.80 2.25 3.13
CA GLY A 45 -4.78 3.22 4.23
C GLY A 45 -6.16 3.51 4.84
N GLY A 46 -7.24 3.07 4.20
CA GLY A 46 -8.61 3.36 4.61
C GLY A 46 -9.25 4.53 3.85
N ALA A 47 -10.58 4.59 3.85
CA ALA A 47 -11.33 5.63 3.16
C ALA A 47 -11.44 6.92 3.99
N GLY A 48 -11.27 8.06 3.31
CA GLY A 48 -11.41 9.38 3.90
C GLY A 48 -10.08 10.06 4.26
N PRO A 49 -10.10 11.39 4.47
CA PRO A 49 -8.88 12.19 4.57
C PRO A 49 -8.03 11.86 5.81
N ALA A 50 -8.66 11.60 6.95
CA ALA A 50 -7.94 11.25 8.18
C ALA A 50 -7.19 9.92 8.06
N ALA A 51 -7.83 8.92 7.44
CA ALA A 51 -7.24 7.60 7.21
C ALA A 51 -6.05 7.68 6.23
N ALA A 52 -6.23 8.39 5.11
CA ALA A 52 -5.17 8.63 4.14
C ALA A 52 -3.97 9.37 4.76
N ALA A 53 -4.21 10.37 5.60
CA ALA A 53 -3.15 11.10 6.30
C ALA A 53 -2.42 10.24 7.33
N ALA A 54 -3.14 9.42 8.10
CA ALA A 54 -2.53 8.50 9.06
C ALA A 54 -1.64 7.46 8.36
N ALA A 55 -2.06 6.97 7.19
CA ALA A 55 -1.30 6.00 6.40
C ALA A 55 0.02 6.54 5.83
N THR A 56 0.12 7.84 5.58
CA THR A 56 1.33 8.49 5.03
C THR A 56 2.23 9.13 6.09
N ALA A 57 1.80 9.14 7.36
CA ALA A 57 2.53 9.75 8.46
C ALA A 57 3.55 8.81 9.14
N PHE A 58 3.80 7.63 8.57
CA PHE A 58 4.82 6.68 9.05
C PHE A 58 6.23 7.03 8.60
#